data_AF-D5BG99-F1
#
_entry.id   AF-D5BG99-F1
#
_cell.length_a   1.000
_cell.length_b   1.000
_cell.length_c   1.000
_cell.angle_alpha   90.00
_cell.angle_beta   90.00
_cell.angle_gamma   90.00
#
_symmetry.space_group_name_H-M   'P 1'
#
loop_
_entity.id
_entity.type
_entity.pdbx_description
1 polymer ?
#
loop_
_entity_poly.entity_id
_entity_poly.type
_entity_poly.pdbx_seq_one_letter_code
_entity_poly.pdbx_strand_id
1 'polypeptide(L)'
;MNGITSILLDCSFCIRLLKRDDEFHQNCVDYFKHFIENNIEMYLSTIVVSEYAVGDNPENLLSLNSFRLLEFDFKDAKFSGKFLSYLKALGKFGDFGERKVVINDIKLFAQIHNRKIDAYITKDRKSFKKMIAPLKEEFNLKLEVIDLTTPLNSKLGRLF
;
A
#
# COMPACT_ATOMS: atom_id res chain seq x y z
N MET A 1 12.19 -9.29 -5.52
CA MET A 1 11.38 -9.28 -4.27
C MET A 1 11.91 -10.35 -3.30
N ASN A 2 13.23 -10.41 -3.08
CA ASN A 2 13.80 -11.44 -2.20
C ASN A 2 13.60 -11.01 -0.74
N GLY A 3 13.07 -11.89 0.09
CA GLY A 3 12.89 -11.65 1.53
C GLY A 3 11.60 -10.90 1.90
N ILE A 4 10.72 -10.60 0.95
CA ILE A 4 9.37 -10.10 1.25
C ILE A 4 8.51 -11.28 1.66
N THR A 5 7.91 -11.22 2.85
CA THR A 5 6.98 -12.23 3.37
C THR A 5 5.57 -11.68 3.59
N SER A 6 5.43 -10.35 3.62
CA SER A 6 4.16 -9.66 3.82
C SER A 6 4.06 -8.40 2.97
N ILE A 7 2.85 -8.06 2.53
CA ILE A 7 2.58 -6.87 1.73
C ILE A 7 1.26 -6.22 2.11
N LEU A 8 1.23 -4.88 2.17
CA LEU A 8 -0.02 -4.12 2.26
C LEU A 8 -0.44 -3.64 0.87
N LEU A 9 -1.70 -3.88 0.52
CA LEU A 9 -2.28 -3.51 -0.76
C LEU A 9 -2.96 -2.14 -0.65
N ASP A 10 -2.61 -1.21 -1.55
CA ASP A 10 -3.28 0.07 -1.71
C ASP A 10 -4.66 -0.08 -2.38
N CYS A 11 -5.54 0.91 -2.20
CA CYS A 11 -6.82 1.01 -2.89
C CYS A 11 -6.64 1.01 -4.42
N SER A 12 -5.60 1.69 -4.92
CA SER A 12 -5.30 1.72 -6.35
C SER A 12 -4.96 0.34 -6.94
N PHE A 13 -4.41 -0.58 -6.15
CA PHE A 13 -4.21 -1.99 -6.51
C PHE A 13 -5.54 -2.74 -6.53
N CYS A 14 -6.33 -2.63 -5.46
CA CYS A 14 -7.60 -3.34 -5.31
C CYS A 14 -8.60 -3.01 -6.42
N ILE A 15 -8.73 -1.73 -6.77
CA ILE A 15 -9.59 -1.27 -7.89
C ILE A 15 -9.18 -1.96 -9.20
N ARG A 16 -7.88 -1.98 -9.49
CA ARG A 16 -7.35 -2.49 -10.77
C ARG A 16 -7.33 -3.99 -10.87
N LEU A 17 -7.23 -4.68 -9.74
CA LEU A 17 -7.35 -6.13 -9.69
C LEU A 17 -8.72 -6.60 -10.19
N LEU A 18 -9.79 -5.84 -9.91
CA LEU A 18 -11.16 -6.20 -10.30
C LEU A 18 -11.64 -5.50 -11.58
N LYS A 19 -11.00 -4.40 -11.98
CA LYS A 19 -11.32 -3.64 -13.19
C LYS A 19 -10.55 -4.16 -14.42
N ARG A 20 -11.17 -5.07 -15.18
CA ARG A 20 -10.55 -5.77 -16.33
C ARG A 20 -10.08 -4.86 -17.47
N ASP A 21 -10.71 -3.70 -17.63
CA ASP A 21 -10.41 -2.72 -18.68
C ASP A 21 -9.35 -1.68 -18.25
N ASP A 22 -8.83 -1.72 -17.01
CA ASP A 22 -7.74 -0.83 -16.60
C ASP A 22 -6.41 -1.25 -17.25
N GLU A 23 -5.65 -0.25 -17.72
CA GLU A 23 -4.35 -0.42 -18.37
C GLU A 23 -3.34 -1.27 -17.55
N PHE A 24 -3.45 -1.29 -16.23
CA PHE A 24 -2.57 -2.04 -15.33
C PHE A 24 -3.24 -3.26 -14.70
N HIS A 25 -4.41 -3.69 -15.20
CA HIS A 25 -5.10 -4.87 -14.70
C HIS A 25 -4.20 -6.12 -14.74
N GLN A 26 -3.51 -6.35 -15.85
CA GLN A 26 -2.64 -7.52 -16.00
C GLN A 26 -1.48 -7.49 -15.00
N ASN A 27 -0.87 -6.31 -14.76
CA ASN A 27 0.15 -6.19 -13.71
C ASN A 27 -0.40 -6.60 -12.34
N CYS A 28 -1.62 -6.15 -11.98
CA CYS A 28 -2.25 -6.52 -10.70
C CYS A 28 -2.45 -8.02 -10.58
N VAL A 29 -2.96 -8.65 -11.66
CA VAL A 29 -3.18 -10.10 -11.71
C VAL A 29 -1.86 -10.85 -11.55
N ASP A 30 -0.79 -10.42 -12.23
CA ASP A 30 0.52 -11.07 -12.16
C ASP A 30 1.13 -10.93 -10.76
N TYR A 31 1.09 -9.73 -10.17
CA TYR A 31 1.53 -9.52 -8.78
C TYR A 31 0.71 -10.36 -7.79
N PHE A 32 -0.62 -10.37 -7.92
CA PHE A 32 -1.50 -11.14 -7.06
C PHE A 32 -1.21 -12.64 -7.11
N LYS A 33 -1.07 -13.21 -8.32
CA LYS A 33 -0.66 -14.60 -8.53
C LYS A 33 0.70 -14.87 -7.88
N HIS A 34 1.68 -14.00 -8.11
CA HIS A 34 3.00 -14.14 -7.53
C HIS A 34 2.96 -14.13 -5.99
N PHE A 35 2.17 -13.25 -5.38
CA PHE A 35 2.02 -13.22 -3.92
C PHE A 35 1.45 -14.54 -3.38
N ILE A 36 0.43 -15.10 -4.04
CA ILE A 36 -0.14 -16.41 -3.68
C ILE A 36 0.91 -17.52 -3.84
N GLU A 37 1.52 -17.63 -5.01
CA GLU A 37 2.49 -18.69 -5.35
C GLU A 37 3.71 -18.70 -4.42
N ASN A 38 4.09 -17.53 -3.89
CA ASN A 38 5.24 -17.38 -3.00
C ASN A 38 4.85 -17.27 -1.52
N ASN A 39 3.58 -17.53 -1.18
CA ASN A 39 3.05 -17.45 0.19
C ASN A 39 3.32 -16.09 0.87
N ILE A 40 3.27 -15.01 0.09
CA ILE A 40 3.39 -13.64 0.62
C ILE A 40 2.04 -13.26 1.23
N GLU A 41 2.05 -12.94 2.52
CA GLU A 41 0.84 -12.55 3.24
C GLU A 41 0.33 -11.19 2.74
N MET A 42 -0.86 -11.18 2.14
CA MET A 42 -1.49 -9.97 1.64
C MET A 42 -2.39 -9.36 2.71
N TYR A 43 -2.03 -8.17 3.19
CA TYR A 43 -2.80 -7.38 4.14
C TYR A 43 -3.69 -6.37 3.43
N LEU A 44 -4.95 -6.31 3.86
CA LEU A 44 -5.95 -5.38 3.37
C LEU A 44 -6.44 -4.51 4.54
N SER A 45 -6.07 -3.23 4.53
CA SER A 45 -6.47 -2.29 5.56
C SER A 45 -7.97 -2.00 5.51
N THR A 46 -8.63 -1.86 6.66
CA THR A 46 -10.02 -1.37 6.71
C THR A 46 -10.18 0.04 6.14
N ILE A 47 -9.10 0.82 6.08
CA ILE A 47 -9.08 2.13 5.41
C ILE A 47 -9.17 1.95 3.90
N VAL A 48 -8.36 1.04 3.34
CA VAL A 48 -8.43 0.70 1.90
C VAL A 48 -9.79 0.11 1.54
N VAL A 49 -10.36 -0.73 2.40
CA VAL A 49 -11.74 -1.23 2.25
C VAL A 49 -12.73 -0.06 2.17
N SER A 50 -12.61 0.94 3.07
CA SER A 50 -13.50 2.11 3.06
C SER A 50 -13.35 2.97 1.80
N GLU A 51 -12.15 3.09 1.24
CA GLU A 51 -11.90 3.83 0.00
C GLU A 51 -12.45 3.07 -1.21
N TYR A 52 -12.24 1.75 -1.26
CA TYR A 52 -12.75 0.89 -2.31
C TYR A 52 -14.29 0.89 -2.33
N ALA A 53 -14.92 0.88 -1.14
CA ALA A 53 -16.36 0.89 -0.96
C ALA A 53 -17.09 2.11 -1.57
N VAL A 54 -16.36 3.17 -1.94
CA VAL A 54 -16.92 4.33 -2.66
C VAL A 54 -17.27 3.98 -4.11
N GLY A 55 -16.50 3.08 -4.73
CA GLY A 55 -16.64 2.74 -6.15
C GLY A 55 -17.29 1.38 -6.41
N ASP A 56 -17.21 0.44 -5.46
CA ASP A 56 -17.68 -0.94 -5.65
C ASP A 56 -17.97 -1.61 -4.30
N ASN A 57 -18.60 -2.79 -4.31
CA ASN A 57 -18.89 -3.56 -3.10
C ASN A 57 -17.62 -4.27 -2.56
N PRO A 58 -17.13 -3.96 -1.35
CA PRO A 58 -15.95 -4.60 -0.79
C PRO A 58 -16.08 -6.12 -0.62
N GLU A 59 -17.29 -6.68 -0.58
CA GLU A 59 -17.52 -8.13 -0.58
C GLU A 59 -16.96 -8.81 -1.84
N ASN A 60 -16.94 -8.11 -2.98
CA ASN A 60 -16.33 -8.62 -4.21
C ASN A 60 -14.83 -8.88 -4.02
N LEU A 61 -14.14 -7.96 -3.33
CA LEU A 61 -12.73 -8.10 -2.99
C LEU A 61 -12.52 -9.21 -1.96
N LEU A 62 -13.33 -9.24 -0.89
CA LEU A 62 -13.21 -10.24 0.18
C LEU A 62 -13.52 -11.67 -0.30
N SER A 63 -14.36 -11.83 -1.33
CA SER A 63 -14.68 -13.14 -1.93
C SER A 63 -13.46 -13.88 -2.49
N LEU A 64 -12.36 -13.18 -2.75
CA LEU A 64 -11.09 -13.79 -3.17
C LEU A 64 -10.41 -14.63 -2.07
N ASN A 65 -10.84 -14.51 -0.81
CA ASN A 65 -10.37 -15.31 0.34
C ASN A 65 -8.84 -15.37 0.48
N SER A 66 -8.14 -14.33 0.01
CA SER A 66 -6.67 -14.28 -0.05
C SER A 66 -6.07 -13.18 0.83
N PHE A 67 -6.91 -12.38 1.49
CA PHE A 67 -6.47 -11.20 2.25
C PHE A 67 -6.62 -11.39 3.75
N ARG A 68 -5.67 -10.83 4.50
CA ARG A 68 -5.77 -10.63 5.94
C ARG A 68 -6.24 -9.21 6.21
N LEU A 69 -7.44 -9.09 6.78
CA LEU A 69 -7.97 -7.78 7.17
C LEU A 69 -7.12 -7.17 8.28
N LEU A 70 -6.84 -5.87 8.14
CA LEU A 70 -6.06 -5.11 9.09
C LEU A 70 -6.85 -3.90 9.59
N GLU A 71 -7.34 -4.01 10.82
CA GLU A 71 -8.04 -2.94 11.52
C GLU A 71 -7.11 -1.77 11.84
N PHE A 72 -7.66 -0.56 11.85
CA PHE A 72 -6.95 0.63 12.30
C PHE A 72 -7.20 0.82 13.81
N ASP A 73 -6.18 0.51 14.61
CA ASP A 73 -6.29 0.51 16.07
C ASP A 73 -5.67 1.74 16.74
N PHE A 74 -5.65 1.75 18.08
CA PHE A 74 -5.04 2.82 18.87
C PHE A 74 -3.54 3.02 18.59
N LYS A 75 -2.77 1.95 18.37
CA LYS A 75 -1.34 2.06 18.05
C LYS A 75 -1.15 2.71 16.69
N ASP A 76 -2.00 2.36 15.71
CA ASP A 76 -1.98 2.97 14.38
C ASP A 76 -2.35 4.44 14.46
N ALA A 77 -3.37 4.81 15.21
CA ALA A 77 -3.75 6.20 15.46
C ALA A 77 -2.59 7.01 16.09
N LYS A 78 -1.94 6.45 17.11
CA LYS A 78 -0.80 7.09 17.78
C LYS A 78 0.37 7.35 16.81
N PHE A 79 0.75 6.36 16.01
CA PHE A 79 1.85 6.52 15.05
C PHE A 79 1.48 7.41 13.86
N SER A 80 0.23 7.35 13.39
CA SER A 80 -0.28 8.25 12.35
C SER A 80 -0.13 9.72 12.77
N GLY A 81 -0.48 10.05 14.01
CA GLY A 81 -0.30 11.39 14.56
C GLY A 81 1.17 11.82 14.62
N LYS A 82 2.07 10.92 15.01
CA LYS A 82 3.52 11.17 15.02
C LYS A 82 4.07 11.43 13.62
N PHE A 83 3.73 10.58 12.65
CA PHE A 83 4.17 10.70 11.27
C PHE A 83 3.69 12.02 10.67
N LEU A 84 2.42 12.37 10.87
CA LEU A 84 1.85 13.63 10.41
C LEU A 84 2.55 14.84 11.05
N SER A 85 2.80 14.80 12.35
CA SER A 85 3.50 15.89 13.06
C SER A 85 4.92 16.09 12.51
N TYR A 86 5.64 15.00 12.26
CA TYR A 86 6.99 15.03 11.68
C TYR A 86 6.98 15.61 10.26
N LEU A 87 6.11 15.11 9.37
CA LEU A 87 6.01 15.60 7.99
C LEU A 87 5.60 17.08 7.92
N LYS A 88 4.78 17.57 8.88
CA LYS A 88 4.46 18.99 9.03
C LYS A 88 5.68 19.82 9.42
N ALA A 89 6.48 19.34 10.37
CA ALA A 89 7.70 20.03 10.80
C ALA A 89 8.72 20.18 9.67
N LEU A 90 8.78 19.22 8.74
CA LEU A 90 9.62 19.30 7.54
C LEU A 90 9.10 20.27 6.46
N GLY A 91 7.96 20.94 6.68
CA GLY A 91 7.33 21.81 5.69
C GLY A 91 6.76 21.08 4.47
N LYS A 92 6.78 19.73 4.47
CA LYS A 92 6.32 18.93 3.32
C LYS A 92 4.80 18.88 3.23
N PHE A 93 4.08 19.20 4.32
CA PHE A 93 2.62 19.03 4.42
C PHE A 93 1.78 19.80 3.39
N GLY A 94 2.25 20.97 2.93
CA GLY A 94 1.55 21.78 1.94
C GLY A 94 1.58 21.23 0.51
N ASP A 95 2.53 20.33 0.20
CA ASP A 95 2.84 19.89 -1.18
C ASP A 95 2.17 18.57 -1.58
N PHE A 96 1.37 17.96 -0.69
CA PHE A 96 0.97 16.55 -0.82
C PHE A 96 -0.33 16.28 -1.59
N GLY A 97 -0.90 17.26 -2.29
CA GLY A 97 -2.20 17.08 -2.97
C GLY A 97 -3.39 17.21 -2.01
N GLU A 98 -4.49 16.52 -2.27
CA GLU A 98 -5.68 16.64 -1.43
C GLU A 98 -5.44 16.11 -0.02
N ARG A 99 -5.61 16.97 1.00
CA ARG A 99 -5.33 16.66 2.41
C ARG A 99 -5.94 15.33 2.90
N LYS A 100 -7.08 14.92 2.34
CA LYS A 100 -7.78 13.68 2.72
C LYS A 100 -6.99 12.43 2.31
N VAL A 101 -6.47 12.37 1.09
CA VAL A 101 -5.68 11.25 0.55
C VAL A 101 -4.40 11.08 1.38
N VAL A 102 -3.73 12.19 1.65
CA VAL A 102 -2.49 12.24 2.46
C VAL A 102 -2.69 11.67 3.87
N ILE A 103 -3.83 11.98 4.50
CA ILE A 103 -4.13 11.49 5.85
C ILE A 103 -4.36 9.97 5.84
N ASN A 104 -5.03 9.43 4.82
CA ASN A 104 -5.23 7.99 4.73
C ASN A 104 -3.92 7.25 4.44
N ASP A 105 -3.09 7.75 3.52
CA ASP A 105 -1.75 7.19 3.27
C ASP A 105 -0.91 7.12 4.55
N ILE A 106 -0.92 8.19 5.36
CA ILE A 106 -0.21 8.21 6.65
C ILE A 106 -0.71 7.13 7.60
N LYS A 107 -2.01 6.86 7.63
CA LYS A 107 -2.58 5.79 8.44
C LYS A 107 -2.14 4.40 7.96
N LEU A 108 -2.06 4.18 6.65
CA LEU A 108 -1.53 2.94 6.08
C LEU A 108 -0.06 2.75 6.45
N PHE A 109 0.75 3.81 6.44
CA PHE A 109 2.14 3.72 6.87
C PHE A 109 2.28 3.41 8.36
N ALA A 110 1.38 3.93 9.20
CA ALA A 110 1.35 3.57 10.62
C ALA A 110 1.05 2.09 10.82
N GLN A 111 0.09 1.53 10.06
CA GLN A 111 -0.20 0.10 10.05
C GLN A 111 1.01 -0.72 9.59
N ILE A 112 1.65 -0.33 8.49
CA ILE A 112 2.88 -0.99 8.00
C ILE A 112 3.97 -0.99 9.07
N HIS A 113 4.22 0.16 9.70
CA HIS A 113 5.22 0.29 10.74
C HIS A 113 4.92 -0.59 11.95
N ASN A 114 3.69 -0.55 12.46
CA ASN A 114 3.32 -1.28 13.68
C ASN A 114 3.30 -2.80 13.48
N ARG A 115 2.96 -3.26 12.28
CA ARG A 115 2.88 -4.69 11.93
C ARG A 115 4.16 -5.21 11.29
N LYS A 116 5.12 -4.33 11.01
CA LYS A 116 6.38 -4.63 10.33
C LYS A 116 6.15 -5.30 8.97
N ILE A 117 5.20 -4.75 8.20
CA ILE A 117 4.88 -5.26 6.87
C ILE A 117 6.03 -4.94 5.92
N ASP A 118 6.51 -5.94 5.18
CA ASP A 118 7.75 -5.84 4.40
C ASP A 118 7.60 -4.97 3.15
N ALA A 119 6.42 -5.00 2.52
CA ALA A 119 6.17 -4.33 1.26
C ALA A 119 4.86 -3.52 1.22
N TYR A 120 4.83 -2.53 0.33
CA TYR A 120 3.63 -1.75 -0.04
C TYR A 120 3.55 -1.65 -1.55
N ILE A 121 2.39 -1.94 -2.15
CA ILE A 121 2.18 -1.81 -3.60
C ILE A 121 1.18 -0.70 -3.90
N THR A 122 1.56 0.24 -4.76
CA THR A 122 0.73 1.39 -5.14
C THR A 122 1.03 1.84 -6.57
N LYS A 123 0.07 2.53 -7.20
CA LYS A 123 0.29 3.30 -8.44
C LYS A 123 0.88 4.69 -8.16
N ASP A 124 0.73 5.24 -6.94
CA ASP A 124 1.15 6.61 -6.63
C ASP A 124 2.64 6.70 -6.27
N ARG A 125 3.47 6.93 -7.30
CA ARG A 125 4.90 7.17 -7.15
C ARG A 125 5.24 8.50 -6.45
N LYS A 126 4.33 9.48 -6.43
CA LYS A 126 4.59 10.81 -5.86
C LYS A 126 4.47 10.79 -4.34
N SER A 127 3.49 10.07 -3.80
CA SER A 127 3.34 9.84 -2.36
C SER A 127 4.60 9.21 -1.75
N PHE A 128 5.26 8.31 -2.48
CA PHE A 128 6.50 7.66 -2.03
C PHE A 128 7.63 8.64 -1.69
N LYS A 129 8.02 9.50 -2.64
CA LYS A 129 9.18 10.39 -2.46
C LYS A 129 8.95 11.42 -1.36
N LYS A 130 7.72 11.89 -1.22
CA LYS A 130 7.44 13.01 -0.33
C LYS A 130 7.13 12.55 1.11
N MET A 131 6.53 11.37 1.30
CA MET A 131 6.12 10.88 2.62
C MET A 131 6.95 9.71 3.11
N ILE A 132 7.06 8.65 2.30
CA ILE A 132 7.67 7.39 2.74
C ILE A 132 9.16 7.57 3.00
N ALA A 133 9.89 8.25 2.10
CA ALA A 133 11.34 8.42 2.28
C ALA A 133 11.71 9.14 3.61
N PRO A 134 11.14 10.33 3.95
CA PRO A 134 11.40 10.94 5.25
C PRO A 134 11.00 10.07 6.45
N LEU A 135 9.87 9.36 6.35
CA LEU A 135 9.43 8.47 7.43
C LEU A 135 10.36 7.27 7.60
N LYS A 136 10.89 6.71 6.51
CA LYS A 136 11.86 5.61 6.55
C LYS A 136 13.14 6.02 7.28
N GLU A 137 13.63 7.22 7.02
CA GLU A 137 14.83 7.76 7.66
C GLU A 137 14.64 7.98 9.16
N GLU A 138 13.55 8.67 9.56
CA GLU A 138 13.32 9.03 10.96
C GLU A 138 12.86 7.85 11.83
N PHE A 139 11.95 7.02 11.31
CA PHE A 139 11.27 5.99 12.10
C PHE A 139 11.77 4.57 11.77
N ASN A 140 12.84 4.45 10.99
CA ASN A 140 13.44 3.16 10.60
C ASN A 140 12.43 2.18 9.99
N LEU A 141 11.53 2.69 9.12
CA LEU A 141 10.58 1.83 8.40
C LEU A 141 11.32 0.96 7.39
N LYS A 142 11.40 -0.34 7.68
CA LYS A 142 11.91 -1.36 6.76
C LYS A 142 10.83 -1.77 5.78
N LEU A 143 10.59 -0.91 4.78
CA LEU A 143 9.53 -1.07 3.79
C LEU A 143 10.09 -1.05 2.36
N GLU A 144 9.79 -2.09 1.57
CA GLU A 144 9.92 -2.06 0.12
C GLU A 144 8.66 -1.46 -0.51
N VAL A 145 8.83 -0.55 -1.47
CA VAL A 145 7.70 0.01 -2.22
C VAL A 145 7.72 -0.52 -3.64
N ILE A 146 6.62 -1.13 -4.03
CA ILE A 146 6.40 -1.74 -5.33
C ILE A 146 5.52 -0.79 -6.14
N ASP A 147 6.05 -0.39 -7.29
CA ASP A 147 5.31 0.42 -8.24
C ASP A 147 4.48 -0.47 -9.16
N LEU A 148 3.16 -0.37 -9.02
CA LEU A 148 2.18 -1.17 -9.74
C LEU A 148 2.27 -1.02 -11.27
N THR A 149 2.78 0.11 -11.75
CA THR A 149 2.92 0.36 -13.19
C THR A 149 4.09 -0.39 -13.82
N THR A 150 4.99 -0.95 -13.00
CA THR A 150 6.11 -1.78 -13.46
C THR A 150 5.65 -3.24 -13.56
N PRO A 151 5.74 -3.88 -14.76
CA PRO A 151 5.40 -5.29 -14.92
C PRO A 151 6.21 -6.21 -13.99
N LEU A 152 5.59 -7.31 -13.53
CA LEU A 152 6.21 -8.24 -12.58
C LEU A 152 7.55 -8.79 -13.09
N ASN A 153 7.64 -9.20 -14.36
CA ASN A 153 8.88 -9.75 -14.92
C ASN A 153 10.04 -8.76 -14.85
N SER A 154 9.76 -7.48 -15.17
CA SER A 154 10.73 -6.39 -15.02
C SER A 154 11.14 -6.20 -13.55
N LYS A 155 10.18 -6.26 -12.62
CA LYS A 155 10.45 -6.17 -11.18
C LYS A 155 11.27 -7.36 -10.64
N LEU A 156 11.12 -8.54 -11.23
CA LEU A 156 11.87 -9.74 -10.89
C LEU A 156 13.22 -9.83 -11.62
N GLY A 157 13.53 -8.93 -12.56
CA GLY A 157 14.75 -8.97 -13.36
C GLY A 157 14.77 -10.14 -14.36
N ARG A 158 13.60 -10.67 -14.75
CA ARG A 158 13.48 -11.73 -15.74
C ARG A 158 13.34 -11.09 -17.11
N LEU A 159 14.34 -11.27 -17.97
CA LEU A 159 14.20 -11.03 -19.41
C LEU A 159 13.41 -12.21 -19.99
N PHE A 160 12.45 -11.87 -20.87
CA PHE A 160 11.48 -12.72 -21.58
C PHE A 160 11.66 -14.23 -21.49
#